data_AF-A0A318S5C6-F1
#
_entry.id   AF-A0A318S5C6-F1
#
_cell.length_a   1.000
_cell.length_b   1.000
_cell.length_c   1.000
_cell.angle_alpha   90.00
_cell.angle_beta   90.00
_cell.angle_gamma   90.00
#
_symmetry.space_group_name_H-M   'P 1'
#
loop_
_entity.id
_entity.type
_entity.pdbx_description
1 polymer ?
#
loop_
_entity_poly.entity_id
_entity_poly.type
_entity_poly.pdbx_seq_one_letter_code
_entity_poly.pdbx_strand_id
1 'polypeptide(L)'
;MTSPRFRWLLGLLLLVGCGAPPVSPPQAFELRPAQRYVEAYPYGSSTLGLSVQGGDPGDPVELHARGLPTGMTMRADSEQLTFVSTALEPGAFDVTLVGVSRAFVREVPLRVFVPTRGPLVQEGERRVDVTVKSEFENAVSVQVSPTGAQGSVTASDGTRYTVTLPLGAVHESTVIRLTPVTGVDWAGFTTARGVRIDPDTLQLWRAARVDVSFPGKPNGSGVFRAFGADVNGEHLFLRDVVVRDLQASFVLSRAGIGGVGWVTIDALAEPPLPRRPEDRRSERLARFSTPNEARITELTYDATLSGRLPRSGVDERVVSELLREVALWSADVREGRWAASFAGNVGLKWAQLAEVAVGHAARYRASCGGAGEEGEALRAEIARWHRAASFLPEWADALGAEGVRELDDALEACR
;
A
#
# COMPACT_ATOMS: atom_id res chain seq x y z
N MET A 1 -54.98 -25.62 71.16
CA MET A 1 -56.06 -24.65 71.49
C MET A 1 -55.44 -23.48 72.23
N THR A 2 -55.78 -22.27 71.81
CA THR A 2 -55.60 -20.96 72.48
C THR A 2 -54.19 -20.53 72.91
N SER A 3 -53.69 -19.50 72.20
CA SER A 3 -52.74 -18.46 72.65
C SER A 3 -53.28 -17.73 73.92
N PRO A 4 -52.54 -16.85 74.67
CA PRO A 4 -51.77 -15.73 74.07
C PRO A 4 -50.63 -15.04 74.90
N ARG A 5 -50.01 -14.05 74.24
CA ARG A 5 -49.44 -12.75 74.72
C ARG A 5 -48.03 -12.61 75.34
N PHE A 6 -47.23 -11.79 74.62
CA PHE A 6 -46.56 -10.52 75.00
C PHE A 6 -45.13 -10.49 75.62
N ARG A 7 -44.20 -9.94 74.81
CA ARG A 7 -43.45 -8.66 74.96
C ARG A 7 -41.90 -8.67 75.12
N TRP A 8 -41.30 -8.05 74.09
CA TRP A 8 -40.09 -7.20 73.97
C TRP A 8 -38.69 -7.76 74.25
N LEU A 9 -37.86 -7.75 73.20
CA LEU A 9 -36.45 -7.40 73.27
C LEU A 9 -36.08 -6.54 72.04
N LEU A 10 -35.54 -5.37 72.33
CA LEU A 10 -35.09 -4.33 71.41
C LEU A 10 -33.66 -4.65 70.96
N GLY A 11 -33.39 -4.65 69.65
CA GLY A 11 -32.07 -4.87 69.07
C GLY A 11 -31.82 -3.93 67.90
N LEU A 12 -31.02 -2.89 68.19
CA LEU A 12 -30.30 -1.94 67.35
C LEU A 12 -30.19 -2.26 65.84
N LEU A 13 -30.64 -1.34 64.98
CA LEU A 13 -30.39 -1.36 63.52
C LEU A 13 -29.51 -0.15 63.12
N LEU A 14 -28.36 -0.44 62.53
CA LEU A 14 -27.46 0.50 61.87
C LEU A 14 -28.11 1.03 60.57
N LEU A 15 -28.33 2.34 60.49
CA LEU A 15 -28.61 3.04 59.23
C LEU A 15 -27.29 3.29 58.49
N VAL A 16 -26.95 2.41 57.55
CA VAL A 16 -25.98 2.71 56.49
C VAL A 16 -26.75 3.48 55.41
N GLY A 17 -26.40 4.76 55.23
CA GLY A 17 -26.94 5.58 54.15
C GLY A 17 -26.46 5.05 52.81
N CYS A 18 -27.38 4.64 51.95
CA CYS A 18 -27.12 4.39 50.52
C CYS A 18 -26.77 5.72 49.84
N GLY A 19 -25.48 6.07 49.81
CA GLY A 19 -24.96 7.07 48.89
C GLY A 19 -24.97 6.51 47.48
N ALA A 20 -25.65 7.19 46.55
CA ALA A 20 -25.58 6.85 45.13
C ALA A 20 -24.10 6.86 44.68
N PRO A 21 -23.65 5.87 43.88
CA PRO A 21 -22.29 5.87 43.38
C PRO A 21 -22.02 7.15 42.58
N PRO A 22 -20.80 7.73 42.66
CA PRO A 22 -20.46 8.92 41.90
C PRO A 22 -20.67 8.63 40.41
N VAL A 23 -21.52 9.45 39.78
CA VAL A 23 -21.73 9.43 38.33
C VAL A 23 -20.37 9.71 37.69
N SER A 24 -19.86 8.77 36.91
CA SER A 24 -18.62 8.97 36.15
C SER A 24 -18.82 10.18 35.23
N PRO A 25 -17.85 11.11 35.13
CA PRO A 25 -17.97 12.23 34.21
C PRO A 25 -18.15 11.69 32.78
N PRO A 26 -18.98 12.33 31.94
CA PRO A 26 -19.21 11.88 30.57
C PRO A 26 -17.87 11.75 29.85
N GLN A 27 -17.64 10.61 29.19
CA GLN A 27 -16.43 10.39 28.40
C GLN A 27 -16.35 11.49 27.33
N ALA A 28 -15.21 12.18 27.27
CA ALA A 28 -15.02 13.26 26.31
C ALA A 28 -15.08 12.70 24.88
N PHE A 29 -16.08 13.15 24.13
CA PHE A 29 -16.20 12.91 22.69
C PHE A 29 -14.99 13.52 21.97
N GLU A 30 -14.26 12.74 21.17
CA GLU A 30 -13.11 13.24 20.40
C GLU A 30 -13.24 12.89 18.91
N LEU A 31 -13.54 13.89 18.08
CA LEU A 31 -13.40 13.76 16.64
C LEU A 31 -11.91 13.80 16.29
N ARG A 32 -11.31 12.62 16.11
CA ARG A 32 -9.94 12.48 15.61
C ARG A 32 -9.98 12.30 14.10
N PRO A 33 -9.60 13.31 13.30
CA PRO A 33 -9.44 13.10 11.87
C PRO A 33 -8.35 12.06 11.65
N ALA A 34 -8.68 10.93 11.01
CA ALA A 34 -7.68 9.95 10.57
C ALA A 34 -6.70 10.57 9.55
N GLN A 35 -7.19 11.54 8.77
CA GLN A 35 -6.43 12.41 7.86
C GLN A 35 -7.06 13.82 7.85
N ARG A 36 -6.23 14.87 7.79
CA ARG A 36 -6.69 16.28 7.69
C ARG A 36 -6.90 16.76 6.25
N TYR A 37 -6.69 15.87 5.27
CA TYR A 37 -6.78 16.18 3.84
C TYR A 37 -7.60 15.08 3.16
N VAL A 38 -8.45 15.49 2.23
CA VAL A 38 -9.29 14.61 1.40
C VAL A 38 -8.91 14.88 -0.04
N GLU A 39 -8.47 13.86 -0.78
CA GLU A 39 -8.31 13.94 -2.23
C GLU A 39 -9.59 13.40 -2.89
N ALA A 40 -10.28 14.23 -3.68
CA ALA A 40 -11.43 13.77 -4.43
C ALA A 40 -11.02 13.17 -5.79
N TYR A 41 -11.51 11.98 -6.17
CA TYR A 41 -11.07 11.31 -7.39
C TYR A 41 -11.79 11.81 -8.66
N PRO A 42 -11.11 11.83 -9.83
CA PRO A 42 -11.69 12.31 -11.08
C PRO A 42 -12.78 11.39 -11.67
N TYR A 43 -12.87 10.14 -11.20
CA TYR A 43 -13.88 9.16 -11.63
C TYR A 43 -14.59 8.52 -10.42
N GLY A 44 -15.61 9.19 -9.90
CA GLY A 44 -16.50 8.62 -8.89
C GLY A 44 -16.29 9.14 -7.47
N SER A 45 -17.29 8.85 -6.63
CA SER A 45 -17.41 9.26 -5.22
C SER A 45 -16.10 9.16 -4.45
N SER A 46 -15.81 10.18 -3.66
CA SER A 46 -14.63 10.18 -2.78
C SER A 46 -15.09 9.89 -1.36
N THR A 47 -14.56 8.82 -0.77
CA THR A 47 -14.99 8.38 0.55
C THR A 47 -14.00 8.90 1.59
N LEU A 48 -14.49 9.73 2.53
CA LEU A 48 -13.70 10.10 3.70
C LEU A 48 -14.09 9.19 4.88
N GLY A 49 -13.19 8.31 5.28
CA GLY A 49 -13.36 7.56 6.52
C GLY A 49 -13.14 8.49 7.72
N LEU A 50 -14.22 8.95 8.36
CA LEU A 50 -14.15 9.56 9.69
C LEU A 50 -14.73 8.59 10.69
N SER A 51 -13.87 8.07 11.57
CA SER A 51 -14.34 7.30 12.72
C SER A 51 -14.76 8.28 13.81
N VAL A 52 -16.05 8.24 14.14
CA VAL A 52 -16.59 8.96 15.29
C VAL A 52 -16.36 8.09 16.52
N GLN A 53 -15.42 8.49 17.38
CA GLN A 53 -15.19 7.82 18.67
C GLN A 53 -15.79 8.66 19.80
N GLY A 54 -16.84 8.12 20.41
CA GLY A 54 -17.51 8.69 21.57
C GLY A 54 -19.01 8.89 21.36
N GLY A 55 -19.75 8.77 22.45
CA GLY A 55 -21.21 8.77 22.49
C GLY A 55 -21.67 7.66 23.44
N ASP A 56 -22.66 7.94 24.29
CA ASP A 56 -23.26 6.88 25.08
C ASP A 56 -23.90 5.84 24.13
N PRO A 57 -23.77 4.53 24.40
CA PRO A 57 -24.44 3.52 23.63
C PRO A 57 -25.95 3.78 23.62
N GLY A 58 -26.47 4.34 22.53
CA GLY A 58 -27.88 4.71 22.37
C GLY A 58 -28.17 6.18 22.07
N ASP A 59 -27.18 7.08 22.01
CA ASP A 59 -27.38 8.46 21.53
C ASP A 59 -26.82 8.61 20.11
N PRO A 60 -27.66 8.55 19.05
CA PRO A 60 -27.19 8.69 17.68
C PRO A 60 -26.61 10.11 17.47
N VAL A 61 -25.41 10.18 16.91
CA VAL A 61 -24.80 11.44 16.49
C VAL A 61 -25.27 11.76 15.08
N GLU A 62 -25.99 12.86 14.91
CA GLU A 62 -26.31 13.41 13.60
C GLU A 62 -25.12 14.24 13.09
N LEU A 63 -24.69 13.96 11.85
CA LEU A 63 -23.58 14.66 11.22
C LEU A 63 -24.13 15.56 10.11
N HIS A 64 -23.80 16.84 10.18
CA HIS A 64 -24.07 17.82 9.14
C HIS A 64 -22.77 18.44 8.64
N ALA A 65 -22.78 18.92 7.40
CA ALA A 65 -21.68 19.72 6.85
C ALA A 65 -22.19 21.10 6.44
N ARG A 66 -21.41 22.13 6.76
CA ARG A 66 -21.59 23.52 6.29
C ARG A 66 -20.42 23.89 5.40
N GLY A 67 -20.65 24.80 4.45
CA GLY A 67 -19.61 25.22 3.49
C GLY A 67 -19.34 24.21 2.37
N LEU A 68 -20.24 23.23 2.16
CA LEU A 68 -20.13 22.35 1.01
C LEU A 68 -20.30 23.16 -0.29
N PRO A 69 -19.38 23.05 -1.26
CA PRO A 69 -19.54 23.69 -2.54
C PRO A 69 -20.70 23.07 -3.34
N THR A 70 -21.28 23.84 -4.25
CA THR A 70 -22.40 23.41 -5.11
C THR A 70 -22.06 22.12 -5.87
N GLY A 71 -22.88 21.08 -5.73
CA GLY A 71 -22.63 19.77 -6.37
C GLY A 71 -21.83 18.78 -5.51
N MET A 72 -21.43 19.17 -4.29
CA MET A 72 -20.96 18.24 -3.26
C MET A 72 -22.12 17.82 -2.37
N THR A 73 -22.23 16.52 -2.11
CA THR A 73 -23.14 15.95 -1.13
C THR A 73 -22.37 15.13 -0.12
N MET A 74 -22.80 15.16 1.13
CA MET A 74 -22.25 14.33 2.19
C MET A 74 -23.24 13.19 2.48
N ARG A 75 -22.73 11.97 2.59
CA ARG A 75 -23.45 10.80 3.09
C ARG A 75 -22.72 10.29 4.32
N ALA A 76 -23.41 10.30 5.45
CA ALA A 76 -22.95 9.61 6.65
C ALA A 76 -23.63 8.24 6.71
N ASP A 77 -22.85 7.18 6.93
CA ASP A 77 -23.34 5.90 7.43
C ASP A 77 -22.86 5.72 8.88
N SER A 78 -23.16 4.58 9.49
CA SER A 78 -22.83 4.33 10.91
C SER A 78 -21.33 4.34 11.22
N GLU A 79 -20.45 4.26 10.21
CA GLU A 79 -19.01 4.16 10.40
C GLU A 79 -18.19 5.15 9.56
N GLN A 80 -18.79 5.81 8.55
CA GLN A 80 -18.07 6.58 7.52
C GLN A 80 -18.82 7.83 7.04
N LEU A 81 -18.04 8.80 6.57
CA LEU A 81 -18.52 10.08 6.02
C LEU A 81 -18.09 10.22 4.55
N THR A 82 -18.92 9.79 3.62
CA THR A 82 -18.61 9.89 2.19
C THR A 82 -18.94 11.27 1.63
N PHE A 83 -18.03 11.91 0.90
CA PHE A 83 -18.32 13.14 0.14
C PHE A 83 -18.42 12.81 -1.35
N VAL A 84 -19.64 12.84 -1.88
CA VAL A 84 -19.88 12.60 -3.30
C VAL A 84 -19.94 13.94 -4.02
N SER A 85 -18.99 14.17 -4.91
CA SER A 85 -18.99 15.30 -5.84
C SER A 85 -19.49 14.84 -7.20
N THR A 86 -20.50 15.52 -7.76
CA THR A 86 -20.98 15.25 -9.12
C THR A 86 -20.41 16.22 -10.15
N ALA A 87 -20.00 17.43 -9.75
CA ALA A 87 -19.60 18.48 -10.68
C ALA A 87 -18.78 19.63 -10.04
N LEU A 88 -17.86 19.32 -9.14
CA LEU A 88 -17.06 20.39 -8.52
C LEU A 88 -15.95 20.90 -9.43
N GLU A 89 -15.80 22.22 -9.44
CA GLU A 89 -14.57 22.85 -9.88
C GLU A 89 -13.42 22.45 -8.94
N PRO A 90 -12.21 22.28 -9.48
CA PRO A 90 -10.99 22.13 -8.68
C PRO A 90 -10.87 23.19 -7.61
N GLY A 91 -10.43 22.80 -6.41
CA GLY A 91 -10.13 23.78 -5.37
C GLY A 91 -9.97 23.19 -3.98
N ALA A 92 -9.50 24.03 -3.07
CA ALA A 92 -9.55 23.78 -1.64
C ALA A 92 -10.79 24.46 -1.05
N PHE A 93 -11.63 23.70 -0.35
CA PHE A 93 -12.87 24.16 0.25
C PHE A 93 -12.81 24.02 1.76
N ASP A 94 -13.15 25.09 2.48
CA ASP A 94 -13.31 25.04 3.93
C ASP A 94 -14.71 24.50 4.25
N VAL A 95 -14.76 23.29 4.81
CA VAL A 95 -15.99 22.59 5.18
C VAL A 95 -16.02 22.44 6.69
N THR A 96 -17.08 22.90 7.34
CA THR A 96 -17.26 22.68 8.78
C THR A 96 -18.17 21.49 9.01
N LEU A 97 -17.64 20.43 9.60
CA LEU A 97 -18.44 19.31 10.09
C LEU A 97 -19.06 19.67 11.43
N VAL A 98 -20.36 19.47 11.56
CA VAL A 98 -21.13 19.70 12.77
C VAL A 98 -21.70 18.36 13.23
N GLY A 99 -21.14 17.83 14.33
CA GLY A 99 -21.72 16.69 15.03
C GLY A 99 -22.71 17.17 16.08
N VAL A 100 -23.95 16.69 16.00
CA VAL A 100 -25.05 17.02 16.92
C VAL A 100 -25.48 15.74 17.64
N SER A 101 -25.47 15.78 18.96
CA SER A 101 -26.08 14.78 19.83
C SER A 101 -27.03 15.46 20.80
N ARG A 102 -27.73 14.72 21.66
CA ARG A 102 -28.55 15.34 22.70
C ARG A 102 -27.72 16.11 23.73
N ALA A 103 -26.45 15.71 23.90
CA ALA A 103 -25.57 16.23 24.93
C ALA A 103 -24.68 17.39 24.44
N PHE A 104 -24.41 17.51 23.13
CA PHE A 104 -23.50 18.53 22.62
C PHE A 104 -23.69 18.85 21.13
N VAL A 105 -23.14 20.00 20.74
CA VAL A 105 -22.86 20.38 19.36
C VAL A 105 -21.36 20.63 19.24
N ARG A 106 -20.68 19.97 18.29
CA ARG A 106 -19.25 20.17 18.04
C ARG A 106 -18.99 20.47 16.58
N GLU A 107 -18.25 21.54 16.34
CA GLU A 107 -17.80 21.93 15.01
C GLU A 107 -16.34 21.52 14.79
N VAL A 108 -16.04 20.94 13.63
CA VAL A 108 -14.69 20.58 13.21
C VAL A 108 -14.45 21.21 11.84
N PRO A 109 -13.59 22.24 11.74
CA PRO A 109 -13.21 22.79 10.46
C PRO A 109 -12.32 21.78 9.72
N LEU A 110 -12.70 21.46 8.50
CA LEU A 110 -11.96 20.63 7.55
C LEU A 110 -11.61 21.45 6.32
N ARG A 111 -10.50 21.11 5.69
CA ARG A 111 -10.16 21.64 4.37
C ARG A 111 -10.15 20.48 3.37
N VAL A 112 -11.13 20.49 2.47
CA VAL A 112 -11.37 19.43 1.48
C VAL A 112 -10.73 19.85 0.16
N PHE A 113 -9.93 18.98 -0.46
CA PHE A 113 -9.28 19.28 -1.73
C PHE A 113 -9.92 18.48 -2.86
N VAL A 114 -10.48 19.20 -3.83
CA VAL A 114 -10.96 18.61 -5.07
C VAL A 114 -9.91 18.88 -6.13
N PRO A 115 -9.17 17.87 -6.60
CA PRO A 115 -8.18 18.08 -7.65
C PRO A 115 -8.89 18.45 -8.96
N THR A 116 -8.15 19.16 -9.80
CA THR A 116 -8.60 19.57 -11.12
C THR A 116 -8.94 18.33 -11.93
N ARG A 117 -10.17 18.24 -12.45
CA ARG A 117 -10.42 17.52 -13.70
C ARG A 117 -9.63 18.28 -14.76
N GLY A 118 -8.33 18.03 -14.83
CA GLY A 118 -7.61 18.31 -16.05
C GLY A 118 -8.38 17.63 -17.19
N PRO A 119 -8.28 18.11 -18.45
CA PRO A 119 -8.50 17.20 -19.55
C PRO A 119 -7.77 15.90 -19.20
N LEU A 120 -8.34 14.72 -19.49
CA LEU A 120 -7.55 13.49 -19.54
C LEU A 120 -6.25 13.90 -20.20
N VAL A 121 -5.20 14.04 -19.40
CA VAL A 121 -3.94 14.56 -19.92
C VAL A 121 -3.58 13.41 -20.82
N GLN A 122 -3.80 13.58 -22.14
CA GLN A 122 -3.09 12.75 -23.11
C GLN A 122 -1.69 12.76 -22.58
N GLU A 123 -1.14 11.59 -22.24
CA GLU A 123 0.15 11.37 -21.57
C GLU A 123 1.27 12.12 -22.32
N GLY A 124 1.24 13.43 -22.24
CA GLY A 124 2.20 14.36 -22.78
C GLY A 124 3.27 14.31 -21.74
N GLU A 125 4.31 13.55 -22.06
CA GLU A 125 5.44 13.23 -21.20
C GLU A 125 6.12 14.50 -20.67
N ARG A 126 5.55 15.16 -19.67
CA ARG A 126 6.24 16.24 -19.00
C ARG A 126 7.35 15.61 -18.18
N ARG A 127 8.55 15.53 -18.78
CA ARG A 127 9.77 15.14 -18.09
C ARG A 127 10.04 16.20 -17.03
N VAL A 128 10.21 15.73 -15.81
CA VAL A 128 10.64 16.54 -14.69
C VAL A 128 12.12 16.25 -14.54
N ASP A 129 12.95 17.27 -14.72
CA ASP A 129 14.38 17.15 -14.46
C ASP A 129 14.58 17.09 -12.94
N VAL A 130 15.27 16.04 -12.49
CA VAL A 130 15.47 15.76 -11.07
C VAL A 130 16.94 15.48 -10.84
N THR A 131 17.56 16.26 -9.96
CA THR A 131 18.95 15.99 -9.53
C THR A 131 18.95 15.36 -8.15
N VAL A 132 19.62 14.22 -8.00
CA VAL A 132 19.73 13.50 -6.73
C VAL A 132 21.10 13.75 -6.11
N LYS A 133 21.12 14.09 -4.83
CA LYS A 133 22.35 14.23 -4.02
C LYS A 133 22.46 13.06 -3.05
N SER A 134 23.56 12.29 -3.14
CA SER A 134 23.81 11.10 -2.34
C SER A 134 25.12 11.21 -1.55
N GLU A 135 25.19 10.61 -0.36
CA GLU A 135 26.38 10.55 0.51
C GLU A 135 27.07 9.19 0.36
N PHE A 136 27.92 9.05 -0.65
CA PHE A 136 28.60 7.77 -0.93
C PHE A 136 29.58 7.36 0.16
N GLU A 137 30.15 8.32 0.90
CA GLU A 137 31.02 8.10 2.04
C GLU A 137 30.32 7.39 3.23
N ASN A 138 28.99 7.52 3.31
CA ASN A 138 28.16 6.88 4.34
C ASN A 138 27.51 5.59 3.85
N ALA A 139 27.88 5.08 2.67
CA ALA A 139 27.24 3.90 2.09
C ALA A 139 27.58 2.62 2.88
N VAL A 140 26.60 1.72 2.98
CA VAL A 140 26.73 0.41 3.65
C VAL A 140 26.37 -0.71 2.68
N SER A 141 27.22 -1.74 2.62
CA SER A 141 26.95 -2.96 1.84
C SER A 141 26.27 -4.03 2.70
N VAL A 142 25.28 -4.71 2.13
CA VAL A 142 24.48 -5.73 2.80
C VAL A 142 24.45 -6.96 1.90
N GLN A 143 24.87 -8.10 2.44
CA GLN A 143 24.67 -9.38 1.75
C GLN A 143 23.18 -9.72 1.84
N VAL A 144 22.54 -9.87 0.69
CA VAL A 144 21.16 -10.35 0.57
C VAL A 144 21.16 -11.76 0.00
N SER A 145 20.17 -12.54 0.38
CA SER A 145 19.97 -13.90 -0.11
C SER A 145 18.47 -14.19 -0.24
N PRO A 146 18.08 -15.32 -0.85
CA PRO A 146 16.68 -15.70 -0.92
C PRO A 146 15.99 -15.80 0.44
N THR A 147 16.71 -15.99 1.54
CA THR A 147 16.11 -16.01 2.90
C THR A 147 15.66 -14.64 3.40
N GLY A 148 15.89 -13.57 2.64
CA GLY A 148 15.68 -12.19 3.05
C GLY A 148 16.94 -11.55 3.64
N ALA A 149 16.85 -10.28 3.98
CA ALA A 149 17.92 -9.51 4.59
C ALA A 149 17.40 -8.22 5.23
N GLN A 150 18.21 -7.64 6.12
CA GLN A 150 17.95 -6.31 6.64
C GLN A 150 19.26 -5.52 6.67
N GLY A 151 19.19 -4.25 6.32
CA GLY A 151 20.31 -3.33 6.41
C GLY A 151 19.87 -1.94 6.84
N SER A 152 20.75 -1.23 7.53
CA SER A 152 20.50 0.14 7.95
C SER A 152 21.67 1.04 7.57
N VAL A 153 21.36 2.29 7.23
CA VAL A 153 22.34 3.34 6.95
C VAL A 153 21.86 4.66 7.56
N THR A 154 22.80 5.49 8.01
CA THR A 154 22.48 6.79 8.64
C THR A 154 23.17 7.90 7.85
N ALA A 155 22.42 8.92 7.45
CA ALA A 155 22.94 10.11 6.78
C ALA A 155 23.72 11.00 7.77
N SER A 156 24.51 11.94 7.24
CA SER A 156 25.24 12.93 8.06
C SER A 156 24.33 13.83 8.90
N ASP A 157 23.07 14.03 8.47
CA ASP A 157 22.08 14.81 9.20
C ASP A 157 21.38 14.03 10.33
N GLY A 158 21.70 12.74 10.50
CA GLY A 158 21.10 11.86 11.51
C GLY A 158 19.86 11.09 11.05
N THR A 159 19.38 11.30 9.81
CA THR A 159 18.29 10.49 9.26
C THR A 159 18.73 9.04 9.11
N ARG A 160 17.98 8.11 9.71
CA ARG A 160 18.26 6.67 9.61
C ARG A 160 17.29 6.01 8.64
N TYR A 161 17.84 5.19 7.75
CA TYR A 161 17.10 4.36 6.81
C TYR A 161 17.32 2.90 7.18
N THR A 162 16.24 2.12 7.24
CA THR A 162 16.30 0.65 7.39
C THR A 162 15.56 0.03 6.22
N VAL A 163 16.27 -0.81 5.46
CA VAL A 163 15.71 -1.56 4.34
C VAL A 163 15.57 -3.01 4.78
N THR A 164 14.35 -3.53 4.70
CA THR A 164 14.02 -4.93 5.02
C THR A 164 13.55 -5.63 3.76
N LEU A 165 14.33 -6.61 3.31
CA LEU A 165 14.00 -7.50 2.21
C LEU A 165 13.36 -8.77 2.79
N PRO A 166 12.09 -9.07 2.49
CA PRO A 166 11.45 -10.30 2.97
C PRO A 166 12.04 -11.56 2.31
N LEU A 167 11.74 -12.72 2.89
CA LEU A 167 12.00 -14.04 2.29
C LEU A 167 11.49 -14.09 0.84
N GLY A 168 12.34 -14.45 -0.11
CA GLY A 168 12.03 -14.52 -1.54
C GLY A 168 12.07 -13.18 -2.26
N ALA A 169 12.60 -12.11 -1.66
CA ALA A 169 12.75 -10.82 -2.34
C ALA A 169 13.79 -10.86 -3.48
N VAL A 170 14.78 -11.74 -3.38
CA VAL A 170 15.80 -11.99 -4.42
C VAL A 170 15.90 -13.48 -4.72
N HIS A 171 16.29 -13.82 -5.94
CA HIS A 171 16.46 -15.22 -6.37
C HIS A 171 17.80 -15.82 -5.99
N GLU A 172 18.84 -15.00 -6.00
CA GLU A 172 20.21 -15.42 -5.78
C GLU A 172 20.84 -14.50 -4.75
N SER A 173 21.85 -15.02 -4.06
CA SER A 173 22.60 -14.22 -3.11
C SER A 173 23.36 -13.13 -3.85
N THR A 174 23.20 -11.88 -3.42
CA THR A 174 23.87 -10.72 -4.01
C THR A 174 24.23 -9.70 -2.94
N VAL A 175 25.08 -8.73 -3.27
CA VAL A 175 25.41 -7.62 -2.38
C VAL A 175 24.64 -6.40 -2.86
N ILE A 176 23.82 -5.81 -1.99
CA ILE A 176 23.26 -4.49 -2.24
C ILE A 176 24.07 -3.42 -1.51
N ARG A 177 24.06 -2.20 -2.03
CA ARG A 177 24.65 -1.04 -1.35
C ARG A 177 23.57 -0.01 -1.06
N LEU A 178 23.44 0.34 0.22
CA LEU A 178 22.55 1.37 0.73
C LEU A 178 23.32 2.68 0.83
N THR A 179 22.93 3.70 0.08
CA THR A 179 23.57 5.02 0.09
C THR A 179 22.54 6.07 0.49
N PRO A 180 22.77 6.87 1.55
CA PRO A 180 21.84 7.94 1.92
C PRO A 180 21.68 8.97 0.79
N VAL A 181 20.45 9.43 0.60
CA VAL A 181 20.08 10.52 -0.31
C VAL A 181 19.69 11.73 0.53
N THR A 182 20.49 12.79 0.45
CA THR A 182 20.33 14.02 1.23
C THR A 182 19.49 15.07 0.53
N GLY A 183 19.24 14.92 -0.76
CA GLY A 183 18.42 15.87 -1.50
C GLY A 183 17.95 15.32 -2.83
N VAL A 184 16.76 15.76 -3.21
CA VAL A 184 16.17 15.57 -4.53
C VAL A 184 15.73 16.95 -4.97
N ASP A 185 16.39 17.47 -6.00
CA ASP A 185 16.11 18.78 -6.56
C ASP A 185 14.93 18.66 -7.51
N TRP A 186 13.73 18.78 -6.94
CA TRP A 186 12.48 18.93 -7.66
C TRP A 186 11.77 20.13 -7.03
N ALA A 187 11.25 21.04 -7.86
CA ALA A 187 10.63 22.28 -7.40
C ALA A 187 9.50 22.09 -6.36
N GLY A 188 8.91 20.89 -6.30
CA GLY A 188 7.90 20.56 -5.32
C GLY A 188 8.40 20.12 -3.94
N PHE A 189 9.68 19.74 -3.81
CA PHE A 189 10.26 19.41 -2.52
C PHE A 189 10.91 20.65 -1.88
N THR A 190 10.54 20.93 -0.64
CA THR A 190 11.33 21.83 0.22
C THR A 190 12.49 21.08 0.89
N THR A 191 12.30 19.78 1.13
CA THR A 191 13.29 18.87 1.70
C THR A 191 12.93 17.47 1.24
N ALA A 192 13.91 16.70 0.78
CA ALA A 192 13.74 15.29 0.41
C ALA A 192 14.89 14.48 0.99
N ARG A 193 14.55 13.32 1.55
CA ARG A 193 15.45 12.40 2.22
C ARG A 193 15.13 10.99 1.76
N GLY A 194 16.14 10.20 1.45
CA GLY A 194 15.90 8.84 0.97
C GLY A 194 17.11 7.94 1.10
N VAL A 195 16.99 6.75 0.54
CA VAL A 195 18.06 5.78 0.38
C VAL A 195 18.09 5.34 -1.07
N ARG A 196 19.30 5.33 -1.63
CA ARG A 196 19.61 4.69 -2.90
C ARG A 196 20.03 3.25 -2.63
N ILE A 197 19.46 2.32 -3.35
CA ILE A 197 19.77 0.89 -3.33
C ILE A 197 20.42 0.55 -4.67
N ASP A 198 21.70 0.17 -4.64
CA ASP A 198 22.41 -0.37 -5.81
C ASP A 198 22.55 -1.90 -5.72
N PRO A 199 22.66 -2.63 -6.86
CA PRO A 199 22.58 -2.10 -8.22
C PRO A 199 21.13 -1.75 -8.60
N ASP A 200 20.95 -0.74 -9.44
CA ASP A 200 19.64 -0.27 -9.94
C ASP A 200 18.95 -1.28 -10.87
N THR A 201 19.72 -2.21 -11.41
CA THR A 201 19.24 -3.37 -12.17
C THR A 201 18.62 -4.45 -11.30
N LEU A 202 18.76 -4.39 -9.97
CA LEU A 202 18.18 -5.38 -9.07
C LEU A 202 16.66 -5.26 -9.03
N GLN A 203 16.00 -6.22 -9.67
CA GLN A 203 14.56 -6.40 -9.59
C GLN A 203 14.21 -7.23 -8.35
N LEU A 204 13.25 -6.72 -7.56
CA LEU A 204 12.80 -7.41 -6.36
C LEU A 204 11.55 -8.23 -6.68
N TRP A 205 11.60 -9.51 -6.32
CA TRP A 205 10.48 -10.44 -6.45
C TRP A 205 9.44 -10.24 -5.36
N ARG A 206 9.85 -9.65 -4.24
CA ARG A 206 8.97 -9.18 -3.18
C ARG A 206 9.40 -7.78 -2.77
N ALA A 207 8.43 -6.89 -2.59
CA ALA A 207 8.74 -5.50 -2.32
C ALA A 207 9.54 -5.36 -1.01
N ALA A 208 10.64 -4.62 -1.06
CA ALA A 208 11.40 -4.28 0.14
C ALA A 208 10.64 -3.22 0.94
N ARG A 209 10.59 -3.37 2.25
CA ARG A 209 10.09 -2.31 3.15
C ARG A 209 11.24 -1.35 3.45
N VAL A 210 10.97 -0.05 3.36
CA VAL A 210 11.89 1.01 3.79
C VAL A 210 11.25 1.75 4.95
N ASP A 211 11.95 1.78 6.07
CA ASP A 211 11.61 2.60 7.23
C ASP A 211 12.58 3.77 7.33
N VAL A 212 12.04 4.98 7.50
CA VAL A 212 12.80 6.23 7.60
C VAL A 212 12.51 6.87 8.93
N SER A 213 13.54 7.15 9.72
CA SER A 213 13.45 7.86 10.99
C SER A 213 14.17 9.21 10.87
N PHE A 214 13.43 10.30 11.07
CA PHE A 214 13.97 11.66 11.01
C PHE A 214 14.45 12.12 12.40
N PRO A 215 15.54 12.91 12.47
CA PRO A 215 15.99 13.52 13.73
C PRO A 215 15.10 14.68 14.18
N GLY A 216 14.29 15.24 13.27
CA GLY A 216 13.41 16.38 13.53
C GLY A 216 12.37 16.56 12.42
N LYS A 217 11.34 17.37 12.70
CA LYS A 217 10.33 17.74 11.71
C LYS A 217 10.92 18.80 10.75
N PRO A 218 10.70 18.71 9.43
CA PRO A 218 11.00 19.78 8.50
C PRO A 218 10.27 21.08 8.88
N ASN A 219 10.90 22.22 8.62
CA ASN A 219 10.29 23.54 8.81
C ASN A 219 9.36 23.89 7.63
N GLY A 220 8.28 24.62 7.92
CA GLY A 220 7.36 25.17 6.90
C GLY A 220 6.03 24.44 6.76
N SER A 221 5.18 24.97 5.88
CA SER A 221 3.90 24.38 5.52
C SER A 221 4.07 23.40 4.36
N GLY A 222 3.75 22.13 4.60
CA GLY A 222 3.80 21.09 3.59
C GLY A 222 3.23 19.80 4.15
N VAL A 223 3.27 18.74 3.33
CA VAL A 223 2.89 17.41 3.75
C VAL A 223 3.99 16.42 3.40
N PHE A 224 4.10 15.36 4.19
CA PHE A 224 4.98 14.26 3.85
C PHE A 224 4.39 13.48 2.68
N ARG A 225 5.23 13.20 1.68
CA ARG A 225 4.98 12.23 0.61
C ARG A 225 6.17 11.29 0.55
N ALA A 226 5.91 9.99 0.41
CA ALA A 226 6.97 9.11 -0.02
C ALA A 226 7.20 9.32 -1.52
N PHE A 227 8.41 9.06 -1.98
CA PHE A 227 8.77 9.14 -3.39
C PHE A 227 9.60 7.95 -3.81
N GLY A 228 9.59 7.67 -5.10
CA GLY A 228 10.53 6.77 -5.75
C GLY A 228 11.07 7.40 -7.03
N ALA A 229 12.29 7.02 -7.40
CA ALA A 229 12.95 7.43 -8.64
C ALA A 229 14.03 6.43 -9.02
N ASP A 230 14.53 6.52 -10.25
CA ASP A 230 15.78 5.86 -10.64
C ASP A 230 17.00 6.49 -9.98
N VAL A 231 18.15 5.79 -10.05
CA VAL A 231 19.43 6.27 -9.49
C VAL A 231 19.92 7.58 -10.10
N ASN A 232 19.47 7.90 -11.31
CA ASN A 232 19.72 9.13 -12.06
C ASN A 232 18.60 10.19 -11.88
N GLY A 233 17.63 9.96 -10.98
CA GLY A 233 16.52 10.89 -10.69
C GLY A 233 15.35 10.79 -11.67
N GLU A 234 15.50 10.06 -12.77
CA GLU A 234 14.42 9.82 -13.72
C GLU A 234 13.26 9.06 -13.08
N HIS A 235 12.08 9.16 -13.72
CA HIS A 235 10.87 8.48 -13.27
C HIS A 235 10.51 8.78 -11.82
N LEU A 236 10.75 10.01 -11.36
CA LEU A 236 10.25 10.46 -10.06
C LEU A 236 8.73 10.27 -9.99
N PHE A 237 8.25 9.74 -8.88
CA PHE A 237 6.83 9.67 -8.56
C PHE A 237 6.61 9.91 -7.07
N LEU A 238 5.43 10.42 -6.73
CA LEU A 238 5.00 10.62 -5.34
C LEU A 238 3.93 9.61 -4.94
N ARG A 239 3.82 9.38 -3.64
CA ARG A 239 2.75 8.59 -3.03
C ARG A 239 2.48 9.07 -1.61
N ASP A 240 1.31 8.72 -1.12
CA ASP A 240 0.96 8.92 0.27
C ASP A 240 1.88 8.13 1.20
N VAL A 241 2.17 8.72 2.35
CA VAL A 241 2.91 8.08 3.43
C VAL A 241 2.33 8.54 4.76
N VAL A 242 2.17 7.60 5.67
CA VAL A 242 1.79 7.91 7.04
C VAL A 242 3.06 8.12 7.84
N VAL A 243 3.18 9.29 8.46
CA VAL A 243 4.31 9.62 9.34
C VAL A 243 3.80 9.68 10.78
N ARG A 244 4.38 8.86 11.67
CA ARG A 244 4.08 8.82 13.10
C ARG A 244 5.37 8.95 13.87
N ASP A 245 5.44 9.85 14.85
CA ASP A 245 6.63 10.03 15.70
C ASP A 245 7.93 10.20 14.90
N LEU A 246 7.88 10.96 13.80
CA LEU A 246 8.98 11.17 12.87
C LEU A 246 9.51 9.87 12.23
N GLN A 247 8.66 8.88 12.11
CA GLN A 247 8.92 7.64 11.38
C GLN A 247 7.94 7.48 10.23
N ALA A 248 8.46 7.07 9.08
CA ALA A 248 7.69 6.80 7.89
C ALA A 248 8.06 5.41 7.34
N SER A 249 7.08 4.68 6.81
CA SER A 249 7.30 3.37 6.20
C SER A 249 6.66 3.34 4.82
N PHE A 250 7.38 2.78 3.84
CA PHE A 250 6.87 2.53 2.50
C PHE A 250 7.53 1.29 1.90
N VAL A 251 7.10 0.89 0.70
CA VAL A 251 7.64 -0.29 0.00
C VAL A 251 8.30 0.07 -1.33
N LEU A 252 9.28 -0.70 -1.78
CA LEU A 252 9.92 -0.58 -3.09
C LEU A 252 9.89 -1.91 -3.82
N SER A 253 9.37 -1.94 -5.05
CA SER A 253 9.36 -3.13 -5.91
C SER A 253 10.65 -3.34 -6.69
N ARG A 254 11.58 -2.39 -6.66
CA ARG A 254 12.85 -2.42 -7.39
C ARG A 254 13.91 -1.64 -6.61
N ALA A 255 15.17 -1.98 -6.81
CA ALA A 255 16.28 -1.11 -6.44
C ALA A 255 16.25 0.21 -7.22
N GLY A 256 16.92 1.23 -6.70
CA GLY A 256 16.75 2.62 -7.12
C GLY A 256 16.71 3.54 -5.93
N ILE A 257 15.98 4.64 -6.02
CA ILE A 257 15.84 5.61 -4.94
C ILE A 257 14.44 5.51 -4.37
N GLY A 258 14.37 5.41 -3.04
CA GLY A 258 13.13 5.58 -2.29
C GLY A 258 13.32 6.50 -1.11
N GLY A 259 12.36 7.37 -0.84
CA GLY A 259 12.46 8.29 0.27
C GLY A 259 11.16 8.93 0.67
N VAL A 260 11.28 9.95 1.50
CA VAL A 260 10.19 10.82 1.94
C VAL A 260 10.62 12.27 1.76
N GLY A 261 9.72 13.07 1.19
CA GLY A 261 9.90 14.50 1.02
C GLY A 261 8.79 15.30 1.68
N TRP A 262 9.13 16.53 2.07
CA TRP A 262 8.20 17.56 2.50
C TRP A 262 7.78 18.37 1.28
N VAL A 263 6.58 18.09 0.78
CA VAL A 263 6.03 18.62 -0.47
C VAL A 263 5.12 19.81 -0.17
N THR A 264 5.25 20.88 -0.96
CA THR A 264 4.33 22.03 -0.86
C THR A 264 2.96 21.67 -1.41
N ILE A 265 1.90 22.35 -0.95
CA ILE A 265 0.54 22.08 -1.42
C ILE A 265 0.41 22.34 -2.92
N ASP A 266 1.01 23.43 -3.42
CA ASP A 266 0.96 23.79 -4.84
C ASP A 266 1.60 22.70 -5.73
N ALA A 267 2.65 22.04 -5.23
CA ALA A 267 3.31 20.96 -5.96
C ALA A 267 2.48 19.66 -6.03
N LEU A 268 1.46 19.52 -5.19
CA LEU A 268 0.52 18.41 -5.26
C LEU A 268 -0.61 18.64 -6.28
N ALA A 269 -0.72 19.83 -6.87
CA ALA A 269 -1.68 20.06 -7.94
C ALA A 269 -1.30 19.30 -9.23
N GLU A 270 0.00 19.09 -9.46
CA GLU A 270 0.56 18.37 -10.61
C GLU A 270 1.70 17.43 -10.16
N PRO A 271 1.41 16.37 -9.38
CA PRO A 271 2.45 15.49 -8.89
C PRO A 271 3.07 14.70 -10.06
N PRO A 272 4.38 14.42 -10.03
CA PRO A 272 4.98 13.55 -11.02
C PRO A 272 4.39 12.14 -10.87
N LEU A 273 3.91 11.59 -11.99
CA LEU A 273 3.24 10.30 -12.04
C LEU A 273 4.23 9.18 -12.43
N PRO A 274 4.07 7.98 -11.85
CA PRO A 274 4.92 6.86 -12.21
C PRO A 274 4.65 6.42 -13.65
N ARG A 275 5.73 6.33 -14.44
CA ARG A 275 5.63 5.96 -15.87
C ARG A 275 5.81 4.47 -16.09
N ARG A 276 6.61 3.81 -15.23
CA ARG A 276 6.88 2.38 -15.38
C ARG A 276 5.77 1.55 -14.75
N PRO A 277 5.43 0.38 -15.34
CA PRO A 277 4.43 -0.52 -14.76
C PRO A 277 4.70 -0.88 -13.29
N GLU A 278 5.97 -1.07 -12.92
CA GLU A 278 6.42 -1.45 -11.57
C GLU A 278 6.25 -0.31 -10.57
N ASP A 279 6.51 0.93 -10.99
CA ASP A 279 6.34 2.12 -10.15
C ASP A 279 4.85 2.41 -9.94
N ARG A 280 4.04 2.29 -11.00
CA ARG A 280 2.56 2.37 -10.91
C ARG A 280 2.02 1.31 -9.96
N ARG A 281 2.62 0.12 -9.93
CA ARG A 281 2.28 -0.92 -8.96
C ARG A 281 2.66 -0.53 -7.53
N SER A 282 3.90 -0.07 -7.30
CA SER A 282 4.35 0.37 -5.97
C SER A 282 3.50 1.51 -5.41
N GLU A 283 3.07 2.44 -6.27
CA GLU A 283 2.13 3.50 -5.93
C GLU A 283 0.77 2.91 -5.55
N ARG A 284 0.21 2.03 -6.38
CA ARG A 284 -1.05 1.33 -6.08
C ARG A 284 -0.98 0.59 -4.73
N LEU A 285 0.04 -0.24 -4.50
CA LEU A 285 0.24 -0.98 -3.24
C LEU A 285 0.33 -0.05 -2.02
N ALA A 286 0.94 1.14 -2.16
CA ALA A 286 1.04 2.10 -1.07
C ALA A 286 -0.31 2.75 -0.72
N ARG A 287 -1.19 2.95 -1.72
CA ARG A 287 -2.56 3.46 -1.49
C ARG A 287 -3.37 2.49 -0.61
N PHE A 288 -3.24 1.20 -0.89
CA PHE A 288 -4.07 0.12 -0.30
C PHE A 288 -3.72 -0.28 1.15
N SER A 289 -3.22 0.66 1.96
CA SER A 289 -2.95 0.44 3.38
C SER A 289 -4.23 0.37 4.24
N THR A 290 -5.43 0.52 3.65
CA THR A 290 -6.72 0.37 4.33
C THR A 290 -7.54 -0.82 3.77
N PRO A 291 -8.26 -1.58 4.62
CA PRO A 291 -9.00 -2.79 4.20
C PRO A 291 -10.09 -2.58 3.14
N ASN A 292 -10.65 -1.38 2.99
CA ASN A 292 -11.78 -1.15 2.09
C ASN A 292 -11.37 -0.90 0.63
N GLU A 293 -10.17 -0.39 0.38
CA GLU A 293 -9.66 -0.19 -0.99
C GLU A 293 -9.22 -1.51 -1.66
N ALA A 294 -9.02 -2.56 -0.85
CA ALA A 294 -8.79 -3.92 -1.32
C ALA A 294 -9.94 -4.46 -2.19
N ARG A 295 -11.18 -3.99 -1.95
CA ARG A 295 -12.39 -4.47 -2.64
C ARG A 295 -12.58 -3.87 -4.04
N ILE A 296 -12.20 -2.60 -4.25
CA ILE A 296 -12.23 -1.95 -5.58
C ILE A 296 -11.09 -2.49 -6.46
N THR A 297 -9.98 -2.85 -5.82
CA THR A 297 -8.83 -3.53 -6.42
C THR A 297 -9.23 -4.91 -6.97
N GLU A 298 -9.97 -5.72 -6.21
CA GLU A 298 -10.44 -7.03 -6.69
C GLU A 298 -11.13 -6.97 -8.06
N LEU A 299 -11.91 -5.91 -8.32
CA LEU A 299 -12.64 -5.71 -9.59
C LEU A 299 -11.75 -5.22 -10.75
N THR A 300 -10.75 -4.37 -10.48
CA THR A 300 -9.89 -3.79 -11.52
C THR A 300 -8.79 -4.77 -11.95
N TYR A 301 -8.34 -5.61 -11.03
CA TYR A 301 -7.27 -6.58 -11.27
C TYR A 301 -7.77 -7.80 -12.04
N ASP A 302 -8.99 -8.28 -11.75
CA ASP A 302 -9.60 -9.35 -12.53
C ASP A 302 -9.75 -8.96 -14.01
N ALA A 303 -10.13 -7.70 -14.29
CA ALA A 303 -10.24 -7.18 -15.65
C ALA A 303 -8.89 -7.11 -16.39
N THR A 304 -7.80 -6.74 -15.71
CA THR A 304 -6.47 -6.57 -16.34
C THR A 304 -5.83 -7.91 -16.67
N LEU A 305 -5.87 -8.88 -15.76
CA LEU A 305 -5.30 -10.22 -15.97
C LEU A 305 -6.09 -11.05 -16.95
N SER A 306 -7.43 -11.01 -16.84
CA SER A 306 -8.30 -11.77 -17.73
C SER A 306 -8.20 -11.24 -19.18
N GLY A 307 -7.75 -9.99 -19.37
CA GLY A 307 -7.35 -9.46 -20.68
C GLY A 307 -5.95 -9.88 -21.16
N ARG A 308 -4.99 -10.10 -20.26
CA ARG A 308 -3.58 -10.47 -20.60
C ARG A 308 -3.32 -11.96 -20.77
N LEU A 309 -4.22 -12.82 -20.30
CA LEU A 309 -4.15 -14.29 -20.47
C LEU A 309 -5.16 -14.79 -21.52
N PRO A 310 -4.94 -14.57 -22.83
CA PRO A 310 -5.72 -15.28 -23.85
C PRO A 310 -5.44 -16.78 -23.77
N ARG A 311 -6.47 -17.60 -24.10
CA ARG A 311 -6.45 -19.07 -24.00
C ARG A 311 -5.45 -19.79 -24.94
N SER A 312 -4.64 -19.08 -25.72
CA SER A 312 -3.56 -19.64 -26.55
C SER A 312 -2.61 -18.53 -27.04
N GLY A 313 -1.30 -18.78 -27.02
CA GLY A 313 -0.29 -17.92 -27.68
C GLY A 313 0.27 -16.78 -26.82
N VAL A 314 0.30 -16.93 -25.50
CA VAL A 314 0.99 -15.98 -24.62
C VAL A 314 2.50 -16.09 -24.83
N ASP A 315 3.17 -14.95 -25.01
CA ASP A 315 4.63 -14.86 -25.06
C ASP A 315 5.23 -15.35 -23.72
N GLU A 316 6.25 -16.19 -23.76
CA GLU A 316 6.92 -16.75 -22.59
C GLU A 316 7.43 -15.68 -21.60
N ARG A 317 7.81 -14.49 -22.09
CA ARG A 317 8.20 -13.35 -21.24
C ARG A 317 7.03 -12.85 -20.42
N VAL A 318 5.82 -12.85 -21.00
CA VAL A 318 4.60 -12.45 -20.31
C VAL A 318 4.28 -13.42 -19.18
N VAL A 319 4.53 -14.73 -19.36
CA VAL A 319 4.36 -15.72 -18.28
C VAL A 319 5.29 -15.39 -17.11
N SER A 320 6.57 -15.09 -17.37
CA SER A 320 7.54 -14.70 -16.33
C SER A 320 7.21 -13.37 -15.64
N GLU A 321 6.63 -12.41 -16.36
CA GLU A 321 6.09 -11.18 -15.76
C GLU A 321 4.88 -11.46 -14.88
N LEU A 322 3.93 -12.27 -15.35
CA LEU A 322 2.71 -12.58 -14.62
C LEU A 322 2.99 -13.46 -13.40
N LEU A 323 3.94 -14.40 -13.47
CA LEU A 323 4.39 -15.18 -12.32
C LEU A 323 4.92 -14.28 -11.20
N ARG A 324 5.72 -13.26 -11.55
CA ARG A 324 6.13 -12.21 -10.60
C ARG A 324 4.95 -11.48 -10.01
N GLU A 325 4.00 -11.12 -10.86
CA GLU A 325 2.83 -10.36 -10.46
C GLU A 325 1.99 -11.12 -9.43
N VAL A 326 1.67 -12.38 -9.73
CA VAL A 326 0.87 -13.28 -8.88
C VAL A 326 1.63 -13.68 -7.60
N ALA A 327 2.95 -13.90 -7.65
CA ALA A 327 3.76 -14.19 -6.47
C ALA A 327 3.68 -13.09 -5.41
N LEU A 328 3.76 -11.85 -5.86
CA LEU A 328 3.61 -10.67 -5.02
C LEU A 328 2.21 -10.58 -4.41
N TRP A 329 1.15 -10.90 -5.16
CA TRP A 329 -0.20 -10.93 -4.61
C TRP A 329 -0.41 -12.02 -3.58
N SER A 330 0.16 -13.21 -3.81
CA SER A 330 0.13 -14.32 -2.85
C SER A 330 0.82 -13.94 -1.54
N ALA A 331 1.94 -13.22 -1.62
CA ALA A 331 2.61 -12.68 -0.45
C ALA A 331 1.71 -11.72 0.33
N ASP A 332 1.03 -10.79 -0.35
CA ASP A 332 0.15 -9.83 0.33
C ASP A 332 -1.08 -10.51 0.94
N VAL A 333 -1.65 -11.51 0.26
CA VAL A 333 -2.76 -12.35 0.77
C VAL A 333 -2.36 -13.04 2.07
N ARG A 334 -1.15 -13.61 2.14
CA ARG A 334 -0.64 -14.28 3.35
C ARG A 334 -0.46 -13.34 4.53
N GLU A 335 -0.18 -12.06 4.28
CA GLU A 335 -0.09 -11.04 5.33
C GLU A 335 -1.47 -10.64 5.90
N GLY A 336 -2.56 -11.29 5.46
CA GLY A 336 -3.90 -11.11 6.00
C GLY A 336 -4.53 -9.77 5.65
N ARG A 337 -3.99 -9.07 4.64
CA ARG A 337 -4.45 -7.74 4.23
C ARG A 337 -5.61 -7.77 3.24
N TRP A 338 -6.02 -8.96 2.80
CA TRP A 338 -7.00 -9.14 1.72
C TRP A 338 -8.15 -10.04 2.12
N ALA A 339 -9.30 -9.83 1.49
CA ALA A 339 -10.47 -10.69 1.65
C ALA A 339 -10.22 -12.10 1.07
N ALA A 340 -10.93 -13.10 1.59
CA ALA A 340 -10.82 -14.48 1.15
C ALA A 340 -11.17 -14.68 -0.34
N SER A 341 -12.05 -13.84 -0.91
CA SER A 341 -12.40 -13.86 -2.33
C SER A 341 -11.20 -13.52 -3.22
N PHE A 342 -10.44 -12.48 -2.85
CA PHE A 342 -9.21 -12.12 -3.54
C PHE A 342 -8.15 -13.22 -3.45
N ALA A 343 -7.99 -13.85 -2.28
CA ALA A 343 -7.12 -15.00 -2.11
C ALA A 343 -7.46 -16.14 -3.08
N GLY A 344 -8.76 -16.44 -3.24
CA GLY A 344 -9.25 -17.41 -4.22
C GLY A 344 -8.90 -17.03 -5.67
N ASN A 345 -9.03 -15.75 -6.03
CA ASN A 345 -8.65 -15.24 -7.35
C ASN A 345 -7.15 -15.38 -7.62
N VAL A 346 -6.30 -15.07 -6.64
CA VAL A 346 -4.85 -15.27 -6.75
C VAL A 346 -4.52 -16.76 -6.99
N GLY A 347 -5.17 -17.67 -6.25
CA GLY A 347 -5.04 -19.11 -6.47
C GLY A 347 -5.43 -19.55 -7.89
N LEU A 348 -6.55 -19.01 -8.43
CA LEU A 348 -6.95 -19.27 -9.81
C LEU A 348 -5.91 -18.78 -10.83
N LYS A 349 -5.27 -17.64 -10.59
CA LYS A 349 -4.23 -17.11 -11.49
C LYS A 349 -2.96 -17.96 -11.47
N TRP A 350 -2.57 -18.47 -10.30
CA TRP A 350 -1.49 -19.45 -10.23
C TRP A 350 -1.76 -20.68 -11.09
N ALA A 351 -2.97 -21.26 -10.99
CA ALA A 351 -3.36 -22.41 -11.80
C ALA A 351 -3.34 -22.10 -13.30
N GLN A 352 -3.83 -20.92 -13.70
CA GLN A 352 -3.81 -20.48 -15.11
C GLN A 352 -2.38 -20.34 -15.65
N LEU A 353 -1.47 -19.75 -14.86
CA LEU A 353 -0.06 -19.64 -15.26
C LEU A 353 0.62 -21.00 -15.33
N ALA A 354 0.26 -21.92 -14.44
CA ALA A 354 0.78 -23.28 -14.42
C ALA A 354 0.41 -24.03 -15.69
N GLU A 355 -0.85 -23.96 -16.08
CA GLU A 355 -1.35 -24.56 -17.33
C GLU A 355 -0.60 -24.01 -18.56
N VAL A 356 -0.41 -22.69 -18.63
CA VAL A 356 0.33 -22.06 -19.73
C VAL A 356 1.79 -22.52 -19.75
N ALA A 357 2.49 -22.47 -18.62
CA ALA A 357 3.89 -22.89 -18.50
C ALA A 357 4.10 -24.36 -18.90
N VAL A 358 3.24 -25.26 -18.41
CA VAL A 358 3.24 -26.68 -18.79
C VAL A 358 2.98 -26.85 -20.29
N GLY A 359 2.04 -26.09 -20.86
CA GLY A 359 1.78 -26.08 -22.30
C GLY A 359 2.99 -25.62 -23.13
N HIS A 360 3.75 -24.62 -22.67
CA HIS A 360 5.00 -24.20 -23.32
C HIS A 360 6.08 -25.26 -23.22
N ALA A 361 6.25 -25.89 -22.06
CA ALA A 361 7.22 -26.96 -21.86
C ALA A 361 6.93 -28.19 -22.73
N ALA A 362 5.65 -28.61 -22.82
CA ALA A 362 5.23 -29.70 -23.69
C ALA A 362 5.50 -29.39 -25.18
N ARG A 363 5.23 -28.16 -25.63
CA ARG A 363 5.57 -27.72 -26.99
C ARG A 363 7.07 -27.73 -27.25
N TYR A 364 7.86 -27.21 -26.31
CA TYR A 364 9.32 -27.21 -26.40
C TYR A 364 9.88 -28.62 -26.51
N ARG A 365 9.39 -29.54 -25.66
CA ARG A 365 9.75 -30.96 -25.69
C ARG A 365 9.43 -31.60 -27.03
N ALA A 366 8.23 -31.37 -27.56
CA ALA A 366 7.78 -31.93 -28.84
C ALA A 366 8.58 -31.41 -30.05
N SER A 367 9.00 -30.14 -30.03
CA SER A 367 9.76 -29.52 -31.12
C SER A 367 11.28 -29.69 -30.98
N CYS A 368 11.75 -30.27 -29.88
CA CYS A 368 13.14 -30.21 -29.44
C CYS A 368 13.71 -28.79 -29.42
N GLY A 369 12.87 -27.81 -29.06
CA GLY A 369 13.21 -26.39 -29.00
C GLY A 369 13.28 -25.66 -30.34
N GLY A 370 13.31 -26.36 -31.48
CA GLY A 370 13.73 -25.73 -32.74
C GLY A 370 15.21 -25.30 -32.67
N ALA A 371 15.97 -25.55 -33.74
CA ALA A 371 17.35 -25.05 -33.78
C ALA A 371 17.32 -23.52 -33.89
N GLY A 372 17.99 -22.81 -32.98
CA GLY A 372 18.19 -21.36 -33.05
C GLY A 372 17.85 -20.60 -31.76
N GLU A 373 17.89 -19.28 -31.88
CA GLU A 373 17.77 -18.32 -30.77
C GLU A 373 16.44 -18.41 -30.01
N GLU A 374 15.33 -18.65 -30.72
CA GLU A 374 13.99 -18.80 -30.11
C GLU A 374 13.92 -20.03 -29.18
N GLY A 375 14.53 -21.15 -29.58
CA GLY A 375 14.60 -22.36 -28.76
C GLY A 375 15.43 -22.17 -27.49
N GLU A 376 16.57 -21.50 -27.60
CA GLU A 376 17.40 -21.19 -26.44
C GLU A 376 16.70 -20.22 -25.47
N ALA A 377 16.00 -19.21 -26.00
CA ALA A 377 15.22 -18.27 -25.19
C ALA A 377 14.11 -18.99 -24.41
N LEU A 378 13.33 -19.85 -25.08
CA LEU A 378 12.26 -20.62 -24.44
C LEU A 378 12.81 -21.60 -23.40
N ARG A 379 13.93 -22.28 -23.68
CA ARG A 379 14.61 -23.14 -22.70
C ARG A 379 15.03 -22.35 -21.45
N ALA A 380 15.56 -21.15 -21.64
CA ALA A 380 15.97 -20.28 -20.54
C ALA A 380 14.77 -19.85 -19.68
N GLU A 381 13.60 -19.57 -20.29
CA GLU A 381 12.36 -19.29 -19.56
C GLU A 381 11.84 -20.52 -18.80
N ILE A 382 11.79 -21.70 -19.42
CA ILE A 382 11.39 -22.95 -18.74
C ILE A 382 12.29 -23.21 -17.53
N ALA A 383 13.61 -23.02 -17.68
CA ALA A 383 14.56 -23.15 -16.59
C ALA A 383 14.32 -22.12 -15.47
N ARG A 384 13.88 -20.89 -15.80
CA ARG A 384 13.47 -19.89 -14.81
C ARG A 384 12.22 -20.34 -14.06
N TRP A 385 11.18 -20.81 -14.74
CA TRP A 385 9.94 -21.29 -14.12
C TRP A 385 10.17 -22.50 -13.22
N HIS A 386 11.02 -23.43 -13.65
CA HIS A 386 11.41 -24.58 -12.85
C HIS A 386 12.15 -24.15 -11.57
N ARG A 387 13.15 -23.26 -11.69
CA ARG A 387 13.82 -22.69 -10.49
C ARG A 387 12.84 -21.98 -9.58
N ALA A 388 11.87 -21.25 -10.13
CA ALA A 388 10.85 -20.55 -9.35
C ALA A 388 10.05 -21.49 -8.44
N ALA A 389 9.77 -22.71 -8.88
CA ALA A 389 9.04 -23.69 -8.07
C ALA A 389 9.80 -24.09 -6.79
N SER A 390 11.13 -23.95 -6.76
CA SER A 390 11.92 -24.28 -5.57
C SER A 390 11.81 -23.26 -4.43
N PHE A 391 11.37 -22.03 -4.70
CA PHE A 391 11.29 -20.97 -3.69
C PHE A 391 9.95 -20.21 -3.66
N LEU A 392 9.00 -20.54 -4.55
CA LEU A 392 7.61 -20.06 -4.52
C LEU A 392 6.68 -21.27 -4.30
N PRO A 393 6.31 -21.60 -3.04
CA PRO A 393 5.50 -22.77 -2.75
C PRO A 393 4.14 -22.72 -3.45
N GLU A 394 3.52 -21.54 -3.55
CA GLU A 394 2.24 -21.39 -4.25
C GLU A 394 2.34 -21.72 -5.75
N TRP A 395 3.50 -21.46 -6.35
CA TRP A 395 3.77 -21.83 -7.74
C TRP A 395 3.97 -23.34 -7.89
N ALA A 396 4.75 -23.95 -6.99
CA ALA A 396 4.96 -25.39 -6.97
C ALA A 396 3.65 -26.15 -6.77
N ASP A 397 2.81 -25.68 -5.85
CA ASP A 397 1.48 -26.25 -5.58
C ASP A 397 0.57 -26.15 -6.82
N ALA A 398 0.61 -25.00 -7.52
CA ALA A 398 -0.20 -24.80 -8.71
C ALA A 398 0.27 -25.61 -9.93
N LEU A 399 1.58 -25.82 -10.08
CA LEU A 399 2.13 -26.76 -11.07
C LEU A 399 1.76 -28.21 -10.74
N GLY A 400 1.74 -28.55 -9.45
CA GLY A 400 1.64 -29.93 -9.00
C GLY A 400 2.84 -30.79 -9.42
N ALA A 401 2.86 -32.05 -8.97
CA ALA A 401 3.96 -32.97 -9.26
C ALA A 401 4.09 -33.29 -10.77
N GLU A 402 2.99 -33.29 -11.51
CA GLU A 402 3.00 -33.54 -12.96
C GLU A 402 3.53 -32.34 -13.73
N GLY A 403 3.13 -31.12 -13.38
CA GLY A 403 3.63 -29.91 -14.03
C GLY A 403 5.13 -29.73 -13.83
N VAL A 404 5.65 -29.95 -12.62
CA VAL A 404 7.09 -29.93 -12.35
C VAL A 404 7.82 -30.97 -13.21
N ARG A 405 7.30 -32.20 -13.28
CA ARG A 405 7.89 -33.27 -14.12
C ARG A 405 7.91 -32.89 -15.60
N GLU A 406 6.86 -32.25 -16.11
CA GLU A 406 6.84 -31.81 -17.51
C GLU A 406 7.89 -30.72 -17.78
N LEU A 407 8.14 -29.81 -16.83
CA LEU A 407 9.23 -28.84 -16.94
C LEU A 407 10.60 -29.53 -16.96
N ASP A 408 10.82 -30.53 -16.09
CA ASP A 408 12.04 -31.34 -16.07
C ASP A 408 12.25 -32.09 -17.39
N ASP A 409 11.24 -32.84 -17.83
CA ASP A 409 11.27 -33.60 -19.09
C ASP A 409 11.58 -32.68 -20.28
N ALA A 410 11.01 -31.47 -20.31
CA ALA A 410 11.30 -30.48 -21.35
C ALA A 410 12.75 -29.98 -21.31
N LEU A 411 13.34 -29.78 -20.13
CA LEU A 411 14.74 -29.36 -20.00
C LEU A 411 15.74 -30.47 -20.37
N GLU A 412 15.34 -31.73 -20.23
CA GLU A 412 16.14 -32.92 -20.55
C GLU A 412 16.04 -33.38 -22.00
N ALA A 413 14.85 -33.30 -22.63
CA ALA A 413 14.59 -33.83 -23.97
C ALA A 413 15.46 -33.25 -25.09
N CYS A 414 16.15 -32.13 -24.84
CA CYS A 414 16.95 -31.37 -25.81
C CYS A 414 18.35 -31.04 -25.29
N ARG A 415 18.89 -31.86 -24.38
CA ARG A 415 20.33 -31.91 -24.10
C ARG A 415 21.02 -32.71 -25.19
#